data_AF-A0A5R9M8F1-F1
#
_entry.id   AF-A0A5R9M8F1-F1
#
_cell.length_a   1.000
_cell.length_b   1.000
_cell.length_c   1.000
_cell.angle_alpha   90.00
_cell.angle_beta   90.00
_cell.angle_gamma   90.00
#
_symmetry.space_group_name_H-M   'P 1'
#
loop_
_entity.id
_entity.type
_entity.pdbx_description
1 polymer ?
#
loop_
_entity_poly.entity_id
_entity_poly.type
_entity_poly.pdbx_seq_one_letter_code
_entity_poly.pdbx_strand_id
1 'polypeptide(L)'
;MIVRILSGTSDPDAARALAGLLHQLPGAEPGPALPDSTLLLDTLARAAEAGIDELPEVVIVHDGITPMPALELIREVALRFPAVGVVLLTADPSPAVLSAAMDSGARGVIGLPLSYDELGARVEAAAAWAGGVRRHLSPQRALPAVAGGTLVAVAGAKGGVGTTVTAIQLALAAHAAGRSTALVDLDLQGGDIASYLDVQFRRSMADLADIADISSRVLHDAMYVHESGPALLLAPGEGERGEDVTDRSVRLVLHALRQRYEVVVVDCGTQLTTANAVAVETADTALLVTTPDVVAVRAAKRMVRMWDRLQIRKPQDTTTVVNRYTRGTEIQPSLVARITGTKVAASVVPAAFKELQSVIDAGRLHDLDNRSTVKQGLWALAAELGLAVGGHALPKAARRGRRSLRDDRGQVILETLGMTPIILITLILVWQAVLAGYTFTLAGHAADEAARAAAVGTDADAVTAAQRDLPGAWNGTTTVDRSDGKVTVTVNLQVPVLFPGAIDFPLTVHGHASTVDEETKR
;
A
#
# COMPACT_ATOMS: atom_id res chain seq x y z
N MET A 1 20.81 9.92 -32.32
CA MET A 1 21.77 9.12 -31.53
C MET A 1 23.14 9.64 -31.89
N ILE A 2 23.97 9.99 -30.90
CA ILE A 2 25.34 10.43 -31.16
C ILE A 2 26.20 9.16 -31.32
N VAL A 3 27.00 9.07 -32.39
CA VAL A 3 27.88 7.94 -32.70
C VAL A 3 29.31 8.45 -32.66
N ARG A 4 30.08 8.11 -31.61
CA ARG A 4 31.51 8.43 -31.52
C ARG A 4 32.30 7.42 -32.31
N ILE A 5 33.18 7.94 -33.17
CA ILE A 5 33.92 7.14 -34.14
C ILE A 5 35.40 7.40 -33.97
N LEU A 6 36.19 6.35 -33.76
CA LEU A 6 37.65 6.43 -33.90
C LEU A 6 38.08 5.77 -35.20
N SER A 7 39.16 6.26 -35.80
CA SER A 7 39.74 5.66 -36.99
C SER A 7 41.22 5.36 -36.79
N GLY A 8 41.67 4.17 -37.14
CA GLY A 8 43.08 3.80 -37.20
C GLY A 8 43.56 3.71 -38.64
N THR A 9 44.50 4.56 -39.03
CA THR A 9 45.09 4.55 -40.38
C THR A 9 46.51 5.11 -40.35
N SER A 10 47.42 4.44 -41.03
CA SER A 10 48.77 4.95 -41.27
C SER A 10 48.86 5.81 -42.55
N ASP A 11 47.78 5.87 -43.34
CA ASP A 11 47.67 6.70 -44.54
C ASP A 11 47.01 8.06 -44.21
N PRO A 12 47.73 9.19 -44.35
CA PRO A 12 47.22 10.53 -44.09
C PRO A 12 46.20 11.03 -45.12
N ASP A 13 46.21 10.52 -46.35
CA ASP A 13 45.23 10.86 -47.38
C ASP A 13 43.89 10.17 -47.08
N ALA A 14 43.92 8.88 -46.75
CA ALA A 14 42.76 8.13 -46.29
C ALA A 14 42.17 8.75 -45.01
N ALA A 15 43.02 9.18 -44.06
CA ALA A 15 42.59 9.86 -42.83
C ALA A 15 41.80 11.14 -43.12
N ARG A 16 42.30 11.99 -44.04
CA ARG A 16 41.63 13.25 -44.43
C ARG A 16 40.31 12.99 -45.16
N ALA A 17 40.28 12.03 -46.08
CA ALA A 17 39.07 11.68 -46.81
C ALA A 17 37.99 11.14 -45.86
N LEU A 18 38.36 10.24 -44.95
CA LEU A 18 37.46 9.67 -43.95
C LEU A 18 36.93 10.75 -43.01
N ALA A 19 37.80 11.59 -42.44
CA ALA A 19 37.39 12.66 -41.54
C ALA A 19 36.42 13.64 -42.21
N GLY A 20 36.65 13.98 -43.48
CA GLY A 20 35.78 14.87 -44.25
C GLY A 20 34.37 14.32 -44.43
N LEU A 21 34.24 13.03 -44.76
CA LEU A 21 32.93 12.37 -44.91
C LEU A 21 32.24 12.12 -43.57
N LEU A 22 32.98 11.73 -42.52
CA LEU A 22 32.41 11.50 -41.20
C LEU A 22 31.80 12.76 -40.59
N HIS A 23 32.40 13.94 -40.80
CA HIS A 23 31.83 15.22 -40.34
C HIS A 23 30.51 15.60 -41.04
N GLN A 24 30.24 15.01 -42.21
CA GLN A 24 29.00 15.23 -42.95
C GLN A 24 27.86 14.30 -42.48
N LEU A 25 28.19 13.20 -41.78
CA LEU A 25 27.20 12.24 -41.32
C LEU A 25 26.37 12.81 -40.15
N PRO A 26 25.03 12.74 -40.20
CA PRO A 26 24.17 13.25 -39.15
C PRO A 26 24.34 12.44 -37.86
N GLY A 27 24.71 13.11 -36.76
CA GLY A 27 24.87 12.48 -35.46
C GLY A 27 26.19 11.72 -35.28
N ALA A 28 27.14 11.81 -36.22
CA ALA A 28 28.49 11.29 -36.03
C ALA A 28 29.37 12.31 -35.28
N GLU A 29 30.11 11.82 -34.29
CA GLU A 29 31.18 12.55 -33.60
C GLU A 29 32.53 11.87 -33.92
N PRO A 30 33.18 12.24 -35.03
CA PRO A 30 34.48 11.70 -35.38
C PRO A 30 35.55 12.21 -34.40
N GLY A 31 36.24 11.27 -33.76
CA GLY A 31 37.45 11.52 -32.98
C GLY A 31 38.70 11.60 -33.86
N PRO A 32 39.88 11.75 -33.25
CA PRO A 32 41.13 11.85 -34.00
C PRO A 32 41.45 10.55 -34.74
N ALA A 33 42.00 10.69 -35.95
CA ALA A 33 42.60 9.56 -36.67
C ALA A 33 43.93 9.18 -36.01
N LEU A 34 44.02 7.94 -35.54
CA LEU A 34 45.18 7.39 -34.87
C LEU A 34 46.13 6.77 -35.91
N PRO A 35 47.43 7.11 -35.87
CA PRO A 35 48.36 6.82 -36.96
C PRO A 35 48.81 5.35 -37.02
N ASP A 36 48.63 4.59 -35.94
CA ASP A 36 49.09 3.21 -35.82
C ASP A 36 48.16 2.37 -34.93
N SER A 37 48.32 1.05 -35.01
CA SER A 37 47.51 0.07 -34.29
C SER A 37 47.73 0.10 -32.77
N THR A 38 48.93 0.48 -32.33
CA THR A 38 49.31 0.51 -30.91
C THR A 38 48.58 1.63 -30.18
N LEU A 39 48.61 2.84 -30.74
CA LEU A 39 47.89 4.00 -30.21
C LEU A 39 46.38 3.81 -30.21
N LEU A 40 45.84 3.09 -31.21
CA LEU A 40 44.42 2.71 -31.24
C LEU A 40 44.06 1.82 -30.06
N LEU A 41 44.80 0.73 -29.84
CA LEU A 41 44.54 -0.18 -28.73
C LEU A 41 44.74 0.49 -27.37
N ASP A 42 45.76 1.34 -27.21
CA ASP A 42 46.01 2.09 -25.97
C ASP A 42 44.89 3.09 -25.67
N THR A 43 44.36 3.75 -26.71
CA THR A 43 43.24 4.69 -26.56
C THR A 43 41.97 3.97 -26.17
N LEU A 44 41.67 2.82 -26.78
CA LEU A 44 40.55 1.97 -26.38
C LEU A 44 40.72 1.40 -24.97
N ALA A 45 41.94 1.00 -24.59
CA ALA A 45 42.23 0.52 -23.25
C ALA A 45 41.99 1.60 -22.18
N ARG A 46 42.50 2.82 -22.39
CA ARG A 46 42.25 3.96 -21.50
C ARG A 46 40.76 4.30 -21.38
N ALA A 47 40.03 4.27 -22.51
CA ALA A 47 38.58 4.48 -22.49
C ALA A 47 37.87 3.37 -21.70
N ALA A 48 38.24 2.11 -21.91
CA ALA A 48 37.68 0.99 -21.15
C ALA A 48 37.95 1.08 -19.65
N GLU A 49 39.13 1.56 -19.23
CA GLU A 49 39.45 1.82 -17.82
C GLU A 49 38.56 2.90 -17.19
N ALA A 50 38.21 3.95 -17.94
CA ALA A 50 37.30 5.00 -17.50
C ALA A 50 35.83 4.52 -17.44
N GLY A 51 35.46 3.58 -18.31
CA GLY A 51 34.20 2.86 -18.26
C GLY A 51 33.71 2.44 -19.65
N ILE A 52 32.76 1.50 -19.69
CA ILE A 52 32.17 1.05 -20.96
C ILE A 52 31.59 2.25 -21.73
N ASP A 53 30.91 3.18 -21.05
CA ASP A 53 30.31 4.37 -21.67
C ASP A 53 31.33 5.33 -22.31
N GLU A 54 32.62 5.23 -21.98
CA GLU A 54 33.68 6.06 -22.57
C GLU A 54 34.27 5.46 -23.86
N LEU A 55 34.03 4.18 -24.13
CA LEU A 55 34.43 3.54 -25.39
C LEU A 55 33.64 4.13 -26.57
N PRO A 56 34.24 4.30 -27.77
CA PRO A 56 33.51 4.71 -28.96
C PRO A 56 32.51 3.64 -29.42
N GLU A 57 31.44 4.07 -30.09
CA GLU A 57 30.46 3.16 -30.69
C GLU A 57 31.08 2.40 -31.88
N VAL A 58 31.91 3.08 -32.67
CA VAL A 58 32.51 2.51 -33.89
C VAL A 58 34.01 2.78 -33.96
N VAL A 59 34.77 1.78 -34.42
CA VAL A 59 36.18 1.90 -34.81
C VAL A 59 36.32 1.52 -36.28
N ILE A 60 36.88 2.42 -37.08
CA ILE A 60 37.21 2.19 -38.49
C ILE A 60 38.70 1.86 -38.60
N VAL A 61 39.04 0.70 -39.14
CA VAL A 61 40.43 0.24 -39.30
C VAL A 61 40.78 0.23 -40.78
N HIS A 62 41.83 0.94 -41.17
CA HIS A 62 42.36 0.90 -42.53
C HIS A 62 43.27 -0.33 -42.73
N ASP A 63 43.19 -1.00 -43.88
CA ASP A 63 43.95 -2.22 -44.19
C ASP A 63 45.48 -2.04 -44.07
N GLY A 64 46.00 -0.88 -44.48
CA GLY A 64 47.39 -0.48 -44.36
C GLY A 64 47.86 0.00 -42.97
N ILE A 65 47.09 -0.21 -41.90
CA ILE A 65 47.53 0.15 -40.55
C ILE A 65 48.71 -0.72 -40.10
N THR A 66 49.67 -0.12 -39.40
CA THR A 66 50.86 -0.80 -38.87
C THR A 66 51.04 -0.48 -37.37
N PRO A 67 51.89 -1.18 -36.59
CA PRO A 67 52.65 -2.39 -36.94
C PRO A 67 51.83 -3.67 -36.99
N MET A 68 50.64 -3.70 -36.38
CA MET A 68 49.77 -4.89 -36.39
C MET A 68 48.90 -4.90 -37.66
N PRO A 69 48.84 -6.03 -38.41
CA PRO A 69 47.96 -6.15 -39.57
C PRO A 69 46.49 -5.90 -39.21
N ALA A 70 45.75 -5.26 -40.10
CA ALA A 70 44.37 -4.82 -39.83
C ALA A 70 43.44 -5.96 -39.35
N LEU A 71 43.50 -7.15 -39.94
CA LEU A 71 42.65 -8.29 -39.53
C LEU A 71 42.98 -8.78 -38.12
N GLU A 72 44.26 -8.79 -37.76
CA GLU A 72 44.69 -9.17 -36.41
C GLU A 72 44.26 -8.12 -35.38
N LEU A 73 44.37 -6.84 -35.74
CA LEU A 73 43.89 -5.73 -34.93
C LEU A 73 42.36 -5.78 -34.73
N ILE A 74 41.59 -6.05 -35.78
CA ILE A 74 40.13 -6.22 -35.69
C ILE A 74 39.79 -7.32 -34.69
N ARG A 75 40.49 -8.45 -34.75
CA ARG A 75 40.29 -9.56 -33.81
C ARG A 75 40.63 -9.18 -32.37
N GLU A 76 41.73 -8.47 -32.15
CA GLU A 76 42.11 -7.95 -30.83
C GLU A 76 41.05 -6.99 -30.27
N VAL A 77 40.54 -6.07 -31.10
CA VAL A 77 39.50 -5.13 -30.69
C VAL A 77 38.19 -5.87 -30.37
N ALA A 78 37.78 -6.82 -31.21
CA ALA A 78 36.56 -7.58 -31.01
C ALA A 78 36.58 -8.44 -29.73
N LEU A 79 37.75 -8.98 -29.36
CA LEU A 79 37.94 -9.78 -28.15
C LEU A 79 38.03 -8.93 -26.89
N ARG A 80 38.79 -7.83 -26.92
CA ARG A 80 39.08 -7.00 -25.74
C ARG A 80 38.00 -5.95 -25.47
N PHE A 81 37.32 -5.48 -26.51
CA PHE A 81 36.34 -4.40 -26.46
C PHE A 81 35.04 -4.81 -27.20
N PRO A 82 34.33 -5.86 -26.73
CA PRO A 82 33.14 -6.38 -27.42
C PRO A 82 31.99 -5.36 -27.56
N ALA A 83 32.03 -4.27 -26.78
CA ALA A 83 31.10 -3.15 -26.85
C ALA A 83 31.33 -2.17 -28.02
N VAL A 84 32.33 -2.42 -28.87
CA VAL A 84 32.74 -1.53 -29.97
C VAL A 84 32.51 -2.22 -31.32
N GLY A 85 31.77 -1.57 -32.22
CA GLY A 85 31.58 -2.07 -33.59
C GLY A 85 32.80 -1.75 -34.47
N VAL A 86 33.42 -2.76 -35.09
CA VAL A 86 34.61 -2.56 -35.92
C VAL A 86 34.27 -2.62 -37.40
N VAL A 87 34.74 -1.67 -38.21
CA VAL A 87 34.54 -1.61 -39.66
C VAL A 87 35.90 -1.57 -40.36
N LEU A 88 36.13 -2.45 -41.34
CA LEU A 88 37.34 -2.46 -42.14
C LEU A 88 37.19 -1.49 -43.33
N LEU A 89 38.20 -0.67 -43.57
CA LEU A 89 38.37 0.13 -44.77
C LEU A 89 39.51 -0.47 -45.60
N THR A 90 39.25 -0.83 -46.86
CA THR A 90 40.23 -1.52 -47.71
C THR A 90 40.23 -1.05 -49.16
N ALA A 91 41.40 -1.09 -49.79
CA ALA A 91 41.54 -0.89 -51.23
C ALA A 91 41.12 -2.13 -52.05
N ASP A 92 41.02 -3.32 -51.44
CA ASP A 92 40.60 -4.56 -52.10
C ASP A 92 39.35 -5.16 -51.42
N PRO A 93 38.12 -4.73 -51.81
CA PRO A 93 36.87 -5.27 -51.28
C PRO A 93 36.51 -6.63 -51.92
N SER A 94 37.48 -7.54 -52.07
CA SER A 94 37.24 -8.87 -52.62
C SER A 94 36.40 -9.73 -51.66
N PRO A 95 35.62 -10.71 -52.16
CA PRO A 95 34.85 -11.61 -51.30
C PRO A 95 35.69 -12.35 -50.25
N ALA A 96 36.97 -12.61 -50.56
CA ALA A 96 37.91 -13.23 -49.63
C ALA A 96 38.25 -12.30 -48.47
N VAL A 97 38.53 -11.02 -48.73
CA VAL A 97 38.79 -10.00 -47.70
C VAL A 97 37.54 -9.76 -46.85
N LEU A 98 36.36 -9.71 -47.48
CA LEU A 98 35.10 -9.60 -46.76
C LEU A 98 34.89 -10.76 -45.77
N SER A 99 35.08 -12.01 -46.21
CA SER A 99 34.96 -13.18 -45.34
C SER A 99 35.97 -13.12 -44.19
N ALA A 100 37.24 -12.85 -44.50
CA ALA A 100 38.31 -12.79 -43.51
C ALA A 100 38.09 -11.68 -42.46
N ALA A 101 37.57 -10.52 -42.87
CA ALA A 101 37.22 -9.42 -41.97
C ALA A 101 36.07 -9.81 -41.02
N MET A 102 35.02 -10.44 -41.55
CA MET A 102 33.87 -10.89 -40.75
C MET A 102 34.27 -11.99 -39.77
N ASP A 103 35.11 -12.95 -40.20
CA ASP A 103 35.66 -14.01 -39.34
C ASP A 103 36.55 -13.45 -38.22
N SER A 104 37.21 -12.31 -38.48
CA SER A 104 38.02 -11.60 -37.49
C SER A 104 37.18 -10.73 -36.54
N GLY A 105 35.87 -10.58 -36.77
CA GLY A 105 34.95 -9.84 -35.91
C GLY A 105 34.52 -8.47 -36.44
N ALA A 106 34.85 -8.11 -37.68
CA ALA A 106 34.32 -6.90 -38.31
C ALA A 106 32.79 -6.98 -38.46
N ARG A 107 32.14 -5.82 -38.39
CA ARG A 107 30.69 -5.64 -38.59
C ARG A 107 30.36 -5.00 -39.93
N GLY A 108 31.38 -4.56 -40.66
CA GLY A 108 31.26 -4.05 -42.01
C GLY A 108 32.62 -3.95 -42.69
N VAL A 109 32.59 -3.88 -44.01
CA VAL A 109 33.73 -3.56 -44.87
C VAL A 109 33.30 -2.45 -45.80
N ILE A 110 34.19 -1.48 -46.01
CA ILE A 110 34.03 -0.35 -46.92
C ILE A 110 35.20 -0.39 -47.90
N GLY A 111 34.89 -0.32 -49.20
CA GLY A 111 35.89 -0.22 -50.25
C GLY A 111 36.38 1.22 -50.46
N LEU A 112 37.63 1.38 -50.89
CA LEU A 112 38.12 2.63 -51.47
C LEU A 112 37.87 2.65 -52.98
N PRO A 113 37.46 3.79 -53.58
CA PRO A 113 37.23 5.10 -52.95
C PRO A 113 35.96 5.15 -52.08
N LEU A 114 35.97 5.98 -51.03
CA LEU A 114 34.86 6.11 -50.08
C LEU A 114 33.58 6.65 -50.74
N SER A 115 32.46 5.98 -50.48
CA SER A 115 31.10 6.47 -50.76
C SER A 115 30.45 6.99 -49.48
N TYR A 116 29.78 8.15 -49.55
CA TYR A 116 29.06 8.73 -48.42
C TYR A 116 27.95 7.80 -47.90
N ASP A 117 27.14 7.25 -48.82
CA ASP A 117 26.01 6.38 -48.49
C ASP A 117 26.49 5.06 -47.87
N GLU A 118 27.56 4.48 -48.42
CA GLU A 118 28.13 3.23 -47.90
C GLU A 118 28.75 3.43 -46.52
N LEU A 119 29.52 4.51 -46.33
CA LEU A 119 30.12 4.86 -45.05
C LEU A 119 29.04 5.05 -43.98
N GLY A 120 27.98 5.82 -44.30
CA GLY A 120 26.86 6.05 -43.39
C GLY A 120 26.16 4.76 -42.98
N ALA A 121 25.80 3.92 -43.95
CA ALA A 121 25.12 2.65 -43.69
C ALA A 121 25.96 1.69 -42.83
N ARG A 122 27.28 1.61 -43.08
CA ARG A 122 28.17 0.74 -42.30
C ARG A 122 28.43 1.24 -40.89
N VAL A 123 28.58 2.55 -40.72
CA VAL A 123 28.74 3.19 -39.40
C VAL A 123 27.47 3.00 -38.57
N GLU A 124 26.29 3.22 -39.15
CA GLU A 124 25.01 3.06 -38.45
C GLU A 124 24.79 1.60 -38.02
N ALA A 125 25.04 0.64 -38.92
CA ALA A 125 24.92 -0.78 -38.60
C ALA A 125 25.88 -1.21 -37.48
N ALA A 126 27.14 -0.73 -37.51
CA ALA A 126 28.12 -1.03 -36.47
C ALA A 126 27.75 -0.38 -35.13
N ALA A 127 27.25 0.85 -35.13
CA ALA A 127 26.81 1.57 -33.94
C ALA A 127 25.57 0.92 -33.29
N ALA A 128 24.60 0.49 -34.11
CA ALA A 128 23.42 -0.21 -33.63
C ALA A 128 23.78 -1.53 -32.94
N TRP A 129 24.73 -2.27 -33.52
CA TRP A 129 25.27 -3.49 -32.90
C TRP A 129 25.98 -3.19 -31.57
N ALA A 130 26.86 -2.18 -31.54
CA ALA A 130 27.57 -1.76 -30.33
C ALA A 130 26.60 -1.36 -29.20
N GLY A 131 25.56 -0.59 -29.51
CA GLY A 131 24.50 -0.24 -28.58
C GLY A 131 23.70 -1.46 -28.09
N GLY A 132 23.49 -2.46 -28.95
CA GLY A 132 22.94 -3.77 -28.56
C GLY A 132 23.79 -4.50 -27.53
N VAL A 133 25.10 -4.59 -27.77
CA VAL A 133 26.03 -5.31 -26.90
C VAL A 133 26.25 -4.59 -25.57
N ARG A 134 26.38 -3.26 -25.58
CA ARG A 134 26.51 -2.44 -24.35
C ARG A 134 25.36 -2.63 -23.39
N ARG A 135 24.13 -2.77 -23.91
CA ARG A 135 22.93 -3.07 -23.10
C ARG A 135 23.04 -4.40 -22.35
N HIS A 136 23.73 -5.39 -22.92
CA HIS A 136 23.92 -6.71 -22.31
C HIS A 136 25.16 -6.79 -21.41
N LEU A 137 26.21 -6.01 -21.72
CA LEU A 137 27.47 -6.03 -20.98
C LEU A 137 27.53 -5.04 -19.82
N SER A 138 26.66 -4.02 -19.79
CA SER A 138 26.60 -3.11 -18.65
C SER A 138 26.11 -3.88 -17.43
N PRO A 139 26.93 -4.04 -16.37
CA PRO A 139 26.40 -4.45 -15.09
C PRO A 139 25.32 -3.44 -14.72
N GLN A 140 24.15 -3.92 -14.27
CA GLN A 140 23.06 -3.08 -13.78
C GLN A 140 23.63 -2.06 -12.79
N ARG A 141 23.96 -0.86 -13.27
CA ARG A 141 24.42 0.20 -12.40
C ARG A 141 23.19 0.58 -11.63
N ALA A 142 23.13 0.18 -10.36
CA ALA A 142 22.19 0.74 -9.41
C ALA A 142 22.26 2.24 -9.61
N LEU A 143 21.17 2.82 -10.12
CA LEU A 143 21.06 4.26 -10.28
C LEU A 143 21.51 4.86 -8.94
N PRO A 144 22.45 5.82 -8.94
CA PRO A 144 22.95 6.39 -7.69
C PRO A 144 21.76 6.81 -6.84
N ALA A 145 21.83 6.58 -5.53
CA ALA A 145 20.85 7.05 -4.57
C ALA A 145 20.85 8.58 -4.60
N VAL A 146 20.10 9.15 -5.53
CA VAL A 146 19.86 10.59 -5.61
C VAL A 146 18.96 10.94 -4.43
N ALA A 147 19.31 12.02 -3.72
CA ALA A 147 18.41 12.64 -2.76
C ALA A 147 17.09 13.00 -3.47
N GLY A 148 16.05 12.22 -3.22
CA GLY A 148 14.71 12.40 -3.78
C GLY A 148 13.67 12.05 -2.72
N GLY A 149 12.40 11.99 -3.13
CA GLY A 149 11.29 11.59 -2.28
C GLY A 149 11.50 10.24 -1.60
N THR A 150 10.77 10.05 -0.50
CA THR A 150 10.76 8.82 0.28
C THR A 150 9.97 7.74 -0.45
N LEU A 151 10.63 6.63 -0.76
CA LEU A 151 10.03 5.46 -1.40
C LEU A 151 9.65 4.41 -0.34
N VAL A 152 8.38 4.05 -0.30
CA VAL A 152 7.83 3.04 0.61
C VAL A 152 7.25 1.89 -0.20
N ALA A 153 7.89 0.72 -0.12
CA ALA A 153 7.37 -0.49 -0.73
C ALA A 153 6.50 -1.25 0.28
N VAL A 154 5.30 -1.66 -0.14
CA VAL A 154 4.34 -2.40 0.69
C VAL A 154 4.13 -3.77 0.06
N ALA A 155 4.58 -4.82 0.73
CA ALA A 155 4.43 -6.20 0.28
C ALA A 155 3.61 -7.00 1.30
N GLY A 156 2.79 -7.93 0.81
CA GLY A 156 1.98 -8.81 1.64
C GLY A 156 2.61 -10.19 1.83
N ALA A 157 2.53 -10.69 3.05
CA ALA A 157 2.96 -12.05 3.37
C ALA A 157 2.10 -13.14 2.70
N LYS A 158 0.83 -12.84 2.40
CA LYS A 158 -0.17 -13.75 1.83
C LYS A 158 -1.28 -12.92 1.18
N GLY A 159 -1.95 -13.46 0.15
CA GLY A 159 -3.20 -12.90 -0.39
C GLY A 159 -4.22 -12.56 0.69
N GLY A 160 -4.83 -11.37 0.61
CA GLY A 160 -5.90 -10.93 1.51
C GLY A 160 -5.46 -10.37 2.88
N VAL A 161 -4.15 -10.18 3.13
CA VAL A 161 -3.66 -9.55 4.36
C VAL A 161 -3.87 -8.03 4.41
N GLY A 162 -4.33 -7.41 3.31
CA GLY A 162 -4.63 -5.98 3.22
C GLY A 162 -3.46 -5.10 2.75
N THR A 163 -2.58 -5.64 1.90
CA THR A 163 -1.44 -4.91 1.30
C THR A 163 -1.91 -3.65 0.56
N THR A 164 -2.81 -3.81 -0.40
CA THR A 164 -3.35 -2.73 -1.24
C THR A 164 -4.07 -1.66 -0.42
N VAL A 165 -4.91 -2.07 0.53
CA VAL A 165 -5.58 -1.15 1.46
C VAL A 165 -4.56 -0.36 2.28
N THR A 166 -3.48 -1.01 2.73
CA THR A 166 -2.39 -0.34 3.45
C THR A 166 -1.69 0.67 2.56
N ALA A 167 -1.31 0.28 1.33
CA ALA A 167 -0.64 1.17 0.37
C ALA A 167 -1.49 2.41 0.04
N ILE A 168 -2.78 2.22 -0.26
CA ILE A 168 -3.72 3.32 -0.54
C ILE A 168 -3.83 4.26 0.66
N GLN A 169 -4.05 3.75 1.87
CA GLN A 169 -4.22 4.61 3.05
C GLN A 169 -2.93 5.34 3.44
N LEU A 170 -1.75 4.75 3.23
CA LEU A 170 -0.48 5.43 3.43
C LEU A 170 -0.31 6.60 2.44
N ALA A 171 -0.68 6.41 1.17
CA ALA A 171 -0.62 7.47 0.17
C ALA A 171 -1.61 8.60 0.48
N LEU A 172 -2.83 8.27 0.89
CA LEU A 172 -3.84 9.25 1.32
C LEU A 172 -3.38 10.03 2.55
N ALA A 173 -2.78 9.36 3.55
CA ALA A 173 -2.26 10.02 4.75
C ALA A 173 -1.10 10.96 4.44
N ALA A 174 -0.18 10.56 3.55
CA ALA A 174 0.92 11.41 3.09
C ALA A 174 0.40 12.66 2.35
N HIS A 175 -0.57 12.49 1.46
CA HIS A 175 -1.21 13.59 0.75
C HIS A 175 -1.95 14.54 1.71
N ALA A 176 -2.71 14.00 2.67
CA ALA A 176 -3.41 14.78 3.69
C ALA A 176 -2.45 15.59 4.58
N ALA A 177 -1.20 15.16 4.72
CA ALA A 177 -0.15 15.91 5.40
C ALA A 177 0.53 16.98 4.51
N GLY A 178 -0.01 17.24 3.32
CA GLY A 178 0.46 18.26 2.39
C GLY A 178 1.63 17.83 1.50
N ARG A 179 1.94 16.53 1.44
CA ARG A 179 3.07 16.03 0.63
C ARG A 179 2.63 15.66 -0.78
N SER A 180 3.43 16.05 -1.77
CA SER A 180 3.29 15.54 -3.13
C SER A 180 3.49 14.02 -3.14
N THR A 181 2.45 13.27 -3.52
CA THR A 181 2.40 11.81 -3.33
C THR A 181 2.06 11.08 -4.62
N ALA A 182 2.83 10.03 -4.92
CA ALA A 182 2.52 9.05 -5.93
C ALA A 182 2.18 7.69 -5.30
N LEU A 183 1.21 6.98 -5.87
CA LEU A 183 0.87 5.60 -5.55
C LEU A 183 1.08 4.75 -6.82
N VAL A 184 1.95 3.75 -6.72
CA VAL A 184 2.30 2.86 -7.83
C VAL A 184 1.78 1.47 -7.52
N ASP A 185 1.07 0.89 -8.49
CA ASP A 185 0.61 -0.50 -8.43
C ASP A 185 1.57 -1.40 -9.22
N LEU A 186 2.36 -2.20 -8.50
CA LEU A 186 3.25 -3.23 -9.05
C LEU A 186 2.72 -4.64 -8.79
N ASP A 187 1.47 -4.83 -8.35
CA ASP A 187 0.82 -6.14 -8.43
C ASP A 187 0.40 -6.40 -9.88
N LEU A 188 1.38 -6.53 -10.78
CA LEU A 188 1.18 -6.44 -12.23
C LEU A 188 0.23 -7.50 -12.82
N GLN A 189 0.02 -8.61 -12.11
CA GLN A 189 -0.87 -9.69 -12.54
C GLN A 189 -2.30 -9.57 -11.98
N GLY A 190 -2.52 -8.73 -10.95
CA GLY A 190 -3.77 -8.69 -10.20
C GLY A 190 -3.99 -7.37 -9.45
N GLY A 191 -3.51 -6.25 -10.01
CA GLY A 191 -3.53 -4.95 -9.37
C GLY A 191 -4.95 -4.42 -9.20
N ASP A 192 -5.32 -4.20 -7.94
CA ASP A 192 -6.69 -3.83 -7.57
C ASP A 192 -6.82 -2.34 -7.23
N ILE A 193 -5.75 -1.53 -7.28
CA ILE A 193 -5.81 -0.11 -6.86
C ILE A 193 -6.88 0.65 -7.64
N ALA A 194 -7.00 0.40 -8.95
CA ALA A 194 -8.02 0.99 -9.81
C ALA A 194 -9.44 0.67 -9.31
N SER A 195 -9.69 -0.57 -8.89
CA SER A 195 -10.98 -1.04 -8.37
C SER A 195 -11.31 -0.43 -7.01
N TYR A 196 -10.32 -0.31 -6.10
CA TYR A 196 -10.52 0.30 -4.78
C TYR A 196 -10.81 1.81 -4.82
N LEU A 197 -10.48 2.47 -5.93
CA LEU A 197 -10.62 3.92 -6.12
C LEU A 197 -11.58 4.29 -7.28
N ASP A 198 -12.27 3.32 -7.87
CA ASP A 198 -13.19 3.49 -9.01
C ASP A 198 -12.57 4.29 -10.18
N VAL A 199 -11.32 3.94 -10.54
CA VAL A 199 -10.55 4.63 -11.58
C VAL A 199 -10.60 3.84 -12.88
N GLN A 200 -11.11 4.49 -13.94
CA GLN A 200 -11.03 3.98 -15.31
C GLN A 200 -9.94 4.72 -16.10
N PHE A 201 -8.70 4.27 -15.96
CA PHE A 201 -7.56 4.85 -16.67
C PHE A 201 -6.81 3.77 -17.46
N ARG A 202 -6.51 4.06 -18.73
CA ARG A 202 -6.00 3.06 -19.68
C ARG A 202 -4.49 2.89 -19.66
N ARG A 203 -3.73 3.90 -19.20
CA ARG A 203 -2.27 3.78 -19.13
C ARG A 203 -1.84 3.13 -17.83
N SER A 204 -0.73 2.41 -17.91
CA SER A 204 -0.24 1.53 -16.86
C SER A 204 1.29 1.49 -16.84
N MET A 205 1.84 0.81 -15.84
CA MET A 205 3.27 0.49 -15.76
C MET A 205 3.78 -0.24 -17.01
N ALA A 206 2.95 -1.08 -17.65
CA ALA A 206 3.33 -1.80 -18.86
C ALA A 206 3.56 -0.89 -20.07
N ASP A 207 2.85 0.25 -20.15
CA ASP A 207 3.02 1.22 -21.24
C ASP A 207 4.33 2.02 -21.14
N LEU A 208 5.02 1.91 -19.99
CA LEU A 208 6.34 2.48 -19.74
C LEU A 208 7.47 1.47 -19.94
N ALA A 209 7.16 0.19 -20.16
CA ALA A 209 8.16 -0.89 -20.18
C ALA A 209 9.17 -0.76 -21.32
N ASP A 210 8.71 -0.40 -22.52
CA ASP A 210 9.53 -0.27 -23.73
C ASP A 210 10.23 1.09 -23.88
N ILE A 211 9.98 2.03 -22.96
CA ILE A 211 10.46 3.40 -23.08
C ILE A 211 11.88 3.49 -22.48
N ALA A 212 12.87 3.68 -23.35
CA ALA A 212 14.28 3.71 -22.96
C ALA A 212 14.65 4.91 -22.09
N ASP A 213 13.99 6.06 -22.29
CA ASP A 213 14.19 7.29 -21.54
C ASP A 213 12.83 7.87 -21.10
N ILE A 214 12.58 7.80 -19.79
CA ILE A 214 11.31 8.22 -19.20
C ILE A 214 11.38 9.72 -18.96
N SER A 215 11.06 10.47 -20.01
CA SER A 215 10.93 11.93 -19.90
C SER A 215 9.79 12.31 -18.93
N SER A 216 9.88 13.49 -18.33
CA SER A 216 8.85 14.04 -17.43
C SER A 216 7.46 14.05 -18.07
N ARG A 217 7.38 14.31 -19.39
CA ARG A 217 6.12 14.30 -20.16
C ARG A 217 5.53 12.90 -20.29
N VAL A 218 6.36 11.92 -20.65
CA VAL A 218 5.92 10.52 -20.76
C VAL A 218 5.39 10.01 -19.42
N LEU A 219 6.11 10.29 -18.34
CA LEU A 219 5.69 9.91 -16.99
C LEU A 219 4.37 10.61 -16.61
N HIS A 220 4.23 11.90 -16.92
CA HIS A 220 2.98 12.63 -16.68
C HIS A 220 1.79 11.99 -17.43
N ASP A 221 1.96 11.62 -18.70
CA ASP A 221 0.89 11.07 -19.53
C ASP A 221 0.48 9.64 -19.10
N ALA A 222 1.36 8.93 -18.38
CA ALA A 222 1.10 7.61 -17.82
C ALA A 222 0.56 7.63 -16.39
N MET A 223 0.48 8.80 -15.75
CA MET A 223 -0.06 8.95 -14.41
C MET A 223 -1.49 9.51 -14.44
N TYR A 224 -2.30 9.08 -13.49
CA TYR A 224 -3.64 9.60 -13.26
C TYR A 224 -3.71 10.31 -11.91
N VAL A 225 -4.01 11.61 -11.89
CA VAL A 225 -4.21 12.33 -10.63
C VAL A 225 -5.61 12.03 -10.11
N HIS A 226 -5.69 11.29 -9.00
CA HIS A 226 -6.97 10.94 -8.38
C HIS A 226 -7.59 12.14 -7.66
N GLU A 227 -8.92 12.20 -7.57
CA GLU A 227 -9.64 13.31 -6.94
C GLU A 227 -9.32 13.47 -5.45
N SER A 228 -8.95 12.37 -4.78
CA SER A 228 -8.48 12.40 -3.39
C SER A 228 -7.05 12.91 -3.23
N GLY A 229 -6.34 13.20 -4.33
CA GLY A 229 -5.05 13.90 -4.35
C GLY A 229 -3.84 13.11 -4.89
N PRO A 230 -3.60 11.84 -4.51
CA PRO A 230 -2.44 11.09 -4.98
C PRO A 230 -2.43 10.90 -6.51
N ALA A 231 -1.23 10.97 -7.10
CA ALA A 231 -1.02 10.60 -8.49
C ALA A 231 -0.79 9.08 -8.61
N LEU A 232 -1.58 8.41 -9.43
CA LEU A 232 -1.61 6.97 -9.57
C LEU A 232 -0.83 6.52 -10.80
N LEU A 233 -0.01 5.48 -10.66
CA LEU A 233 0.50 4.68 -11.77
C LEU A 233 -0.03 3.26 -11.58
N LEU A 234 -0.94 2.83 -12.45
CA LEU A 234 -1.70 1.59 -12.28
C LEU A 234 -0.99 0.38 -12.90
N ALA A 235 -1.34 -0.80 -12.41
CA ALA A 235 -1.01 -2.08 -13.05
C ALA A 235 -1.76 -2.18 -14.40
N PRO A 236 -1.28 -3.00 -15.35
CA PRO A 236 -2.01 -3.25 -16.58
C PRO A 236 -3.36 -3.92 -16.29
N GLY A 237 -4.39 -3.58 -17.08
CA GLY A 237 -5.71 -4.23 -16.96
C GLY A 237 -5.71 -5.70 -17.41
N GLU A 238 -4.71 -6.08 -18.19
CA GLU A 238 -4.44 -7.44 -18.67
C GLU A 238 -3.16 -7.95 -17.98
N GLY A 239 -3.31 -8.92 -17.08
CA GLY A 239 -2.21 -9.35 -16.19
C GLY A 239 -1.00 -9.96 -16.92
N GLU A 240 -1.21 -10.52 -18.11
CA GLU A 240 -0.14 -11.04 -18.98
C GLU A 240 0.83 -9.95 -19.45
N ARG A 241 0.34 -8.71 -19.59
CA ARG A 241 1.20 -7.55 -19.92
C ARG A 241 2.15 -7.18 -18.77
N GLY A 242 1.91 -7.72 -17.58
CA GLY A 242 2.84 -7.59 -16.46
C GLY A 242 4.21 -8.21 -16.76
N GLU A 243 4.29 -9.21 -17.64
CA GLU A 243 5.54 -9.87 -18.02
C GLU A 243 6.43 -8.97 -18.92
N ASP A 244 5.83 -7.98 -19.59
CA ASP A 244 6.58 -6.99 -20.38
C ASP A 244 7.39 -6.04 -19.47
N VAL A 245 7.00 -5.92 -18.19
CA VAL A 245 7.61 -4.99 -17.25
C VAL A 245 8.94 -5.54 -16.73
N THR A 246 10.02 -4.99 -17.26
CA THR A 246 11.39 -5.33 -16.85
C THR A 246 11.80 -4.70 -15.52
N ASP A 247 12.79 -5.30 -14.87
CA ASP A 247 13.46 -4.71 -13.70
C ASP A 247 14.04 -3.32 -13.99
N ARG A 248 14.60 -3.13 -15.20
CA ARG A 248 15.10 -1.84 -15.68
C ARG A 248 14.00 -0.79 -15.75
N SER A 249 12.86 -1.09 -16.37
CA SER A 249 11.78 -0.10 -16.50
C SER A 249 11.25 0.32 -15.14
N VAL A 250 11.10 -0.63 -14.19
CA VAL A 250 10.72 -0.32 -12.80
C VAL A 250 11.75 0.58 -12.13
N ARG A 251 13.06 0.29 -12.24
CA ARG A 251 14.11 1.15 -11.67
C ARG A 251 14.03 2.58 -12.21
N LEU A 252 13.85 2.73 -13.54
CA LEU A 252 13.75 4.04 -14.18
C LEU A 252 12.49 4.79 -13.73
N VAL A 253 11.33 4.13 -13.72
CA VAL A 253 10.06 4.73 -13.28
C VAL A 253 10.15 5.16 -11.82
N LEU A 254 10.57 4.29 -10.91
CA LEU A 254 10.67 4.61 -9.49
C LEU A 254 11.68 5.74 -9.25
N HIS A 255 12.79 5.76 -9.97
CA HIS A 255 13.76 6.85 -9.91
C HIS A 255 13.15 8.18 -10.35
N ALA A 256 12.46 8.22 -11.49
CA ALA A 256 11.81 9.42 -12.00
C ALA A 256 10.68 9.91 -11.08
N LEU A 257 9.91 8.99 -10.50
CA LEU A 257 8.87 9.33 -9.51
C LEU A 257 9.46 9.94 -8.24
N ARG A 258 10.57 9.40 -7.72
CA ARG A 258 11.26 9.96 -6.55
C ARG A 258 11.82 11.36 -6.80
N GLN A 259 12.12 11.73 -8.04
CA GLN A 259 12.54 13.10 -8.36
C GLN A 259 11.36 14.09 -8.38
N ARG A 260 10.14 13.61 -8.56
CA ARG A 260 8.94 14.44 -8.76
C ARG A 260 8.03 14.54 -7.54
N TYR A 261 7.96 13.49 -6.73
CA TYR A 261 7.07 13.41 -5.58
C TYR A 261 7.89 13.25 -4.29
N GLU A 262 7.46 13.91 -3.23
CA GLU A 262 8.07 13.78 -1.90
C GLU A 262 7.86 12.40 -1.28
N VAL A 263 6.74 11.74 -1.61
CA VAL A 263 6.42 10.39 -1.16
C VAL A 263 5.97 9.54 -2.36
N VAL A 264 6.58 8.37 -2.50
CA VAL A 264 6.18 7.36 -3.48
C VAL A 264 5.84 6.08 -2.71
N VAL A 265 4.57 5.69 -2.72
CA VAL A 265 4.11 4.42 -2.13
C VAL A 265 3.96 3.41 -3.26
N VAL A 266 4.52 2.22 -3.10
CA VAL A 266 4.46 1.14 -4.09
C VAL A 266 3.73 -0.05 -3.48
N ASP A 267 2.62 -0.45 -4.07
CA ASP A 267 1.97 -1.73 -3.76
C ASP A 267 2.66 -2.84 -4.55
N CYS A 268 3.35 -3.74 -3.84
CA CYS A 268 4.04 -4.88 -4.43
C CYS A 268 3.18 -6.16 -4.38
N GLY A 269 1.91 -6.08 -3.98
CA GLY A 269 1.04 -7.26 -3.89
C GLY A 269 1.61 -8.32 -2.95
N THR A 270 1.50 -9.59 -3.34
CA THR A 270 1.92 -10.73 -2.48
C THR A 270 2.91 -11.69 -3.14
N GLN A 271 3.13 -11.52 -4.44
CA GLN A 271 4.05 -12.33 -5.22
C GLN A 271 5.42 -11.65 -5.31
N LEU A 272 6.48 -12.45 -5.34
CA LEU A 272 7.83 -11.95 -5.61
C LEU A 272 8.10 -12.06 -7.11
N THR A 273 7.87 -10.97 -7.82
CA THR A 273 8.34 -10.77 -9.20
C THR A 273 9.66 -10.01 -9.21
N THR A 274 10.34 -9.96 -10.36
CA THR A 274 11.54 -9.12 -10.55
C THR A 274 11.23 -7.64 -10.32
N ALA A 275 10.07 -7.17 -10.81
CA ALA A 275 9.55 -5.83 -10.57
C ALA A 275 9.41 -5.51 -9.06
N ASN A 276 8.78 -6.41 -8.30
CA ASN A 276 8.57 -6.22 -6.87
C ASN A 276 9.88 -6.29 -6.07
N ALA A 277 10.81 -7.15 -6.50
CA ALA A 277 12.14 -7.23 -5.90
C ALA A 277 12.88 -5.89 -6.02
N VAL A 278 12.84 -5.24 -7.18
CA VAL A 278 13.42 -3.90 -7.40
C VAL A 278 12.81 -2.87 -6.44
N ALA A 279 11.48 -2.84 -6.32
CA ALA A 279 10.82 -1.89 -5.44
C ALA A 279 11.22 -2.09 -3.97
N VAL A 280 11.24 -3.34 -3.49
CA VAL A 280 11.63 -3.67 -2.11
C VAL A 280 13.11 -3.36 -1.83
N GLU A 281 13.98 -3.66 -2.79
CA GLU A 281 15.43 -3.39 -2.72
C GLU A 281 15.71 -1.88 -2.64
N THR A 282 15.06 -1.09 -3.48
CA THR A 282 15.34 0.35 -3.64
C THR A 282 14.57 1.26 -2.68
N ALA A 283 13.56 0.73 -1.98
CA ALA A 283 12.75 1.48 -1.03
C ALA A 283 13.54 1.93 0.20
N ASP A 284 13.29 3.15 0.67
CA ASP A 284 13.82 3.61 1.96
C ASP A 284 13.17 2.79 3.09
N THR A 285 11.88 2.50 2.96
CA THR A 285 11.12 1.62 3.87
C THR A 285 10.44 0.50 3.11
N ALA A 286 10.70 -0.76 3.51
CA ALA A 286 9.91 -1.91 3.06
C ALA A 286 9.01 -2.40 4.18
N LEU A 287 7.70 -2.41 3.92
CA LEU A 287 6.67 -2.92 4.78
C LEU A 287 6.29 -4.34 4.37
N LEU A 288 6.25 -5.26 5.34
CA LEU A 288 5.71 -6.60 5.15
C LEU A 288 4.39 -6.71 5.94
N VAL A 289 3.27 -6.66 5.25
CA VAL A 289 1.94 -6.75 5.85
C VAL A 289 1.58 -8.21 6.13
N THR A 290 1.13 -8.49 7.35
CA THR A 290 0.70 -9.83 7.78
C THR A 290 -0.46 -9.74 8.75
N THR A 291 -1.20 -10.84 8.94
CA THR A 291 -2.27 -10.97 9.92
C THR A 291 -1.82 -11.87 11.08
N PRO A 292 -2.38 -11.73 12.30
CA PRO A 292 -1.98 -12.50 13.49
C PRO A 292 -2.55 -13.92 13.46
N ASP A 293 -2.32 -14.65 12.36
CA ASP A 293 -2.63 -16.07 12.21
C ASP A 293 -1.39 -16.87 11.77
N VAL A 294 -1.38 -18.16 12.08
CA VAL A 294 -0.22 -19.02 11.87
C VAL A 294 0.20 -19.08 10.40
N VAL A 295 -0.77 -19.07 9.47
CA VAL A 295 -0.50 -19.24 8.04
C VAL A 295 0.16 -17.99 7.47
N ALA A 296 -0.38 -16.81 7.79
CA ALA A 296 0.16 -15.52 7.36
C ALA A 296 1.54 -15.26 7.97
N VAL A 297 1.75 -15.55 9.26
CA VAL A 297 3.05 -15.35 9.91
C VAL A 297 4.12 -16.31 9.38
N ARG A 298 3.76 -17.58 9.09
CA ARG A 298 4.69 -18.51 8.43
C ARG A 298 5.02 -18.05 7.01
N ALA A 299 4.05 -17.48 6.29
CA ALA A 299 4.28 -16.92 4.97
C ALA A 299 5.21 -15.69 5.02
N ALA A 300 5.02 -14.81 6.02
CA ALA A 300 5.90 -13.67 6.28
C ALA A 300 7.35 -14.13 6.51
N LYS A 301 7.56 -15.16 7.36
CA LYS A 301 8.89 -15.74 7.59
C LYS A 301 9.52 -16.29 6.31
N ARG A 302 8.73 -16.95 5.43
CA ARG A 302 9.24 -17.45 4.14
C ARG A 302 9.65 -16.30 3.24
N MET A 303 8.84 -15.24 3.16
CA MET A 303 9.14 -14.04 2.38
C MET A 303 10.44 -13.37 2.83
N VAL A 304 10.59 -13.13 4.14
CA VAL A 304 11.81 -12.53 4.71
C VAL A 304 13.05 -13.37 4.42
N ARG A 305 12.98 -14.70 4.60
CA ARG A 305 14.09 -15.59 4.25
C ARG A 305 14.42 -15.59 2.76
N MET A 306 13.41 -15.43 1.91
CA MET A 306 13.58 -15.35 0.47
C MET A 306 14.28 -14.04 0.08
N TRP A 307 13.85 -12.90 0.63
CA TRP A 307 14.51 -11.62 0.42
C TRP A 307 15.97 -11.61 0.90
N ASP A 308 16.25 -12.22 2.05
CA ASP A 308 17.61 -12.32 2.58
C ASP A 308 18.51 -13.19 1.68
N ARG A 309 18.01 -14.37 1.27
CA ARG A 309 18.74 -15.29 0.36
C ARG A 309 19.02 -14.69 -1.01
N LEU A 310 18.07 -13.93 -1.56
CA LEU A 310 18.20 -13.26 -2.86
C LEU A 310 18.91 -11.91 -2.75
N GLN A 311 19.39 -11.54 -1.56
CA GLN A 311 20.06 -10.27 -1.29
C GLN A 311 19.22 -9.03 -1.64
N ILE A 312 17.89 -9.17 -1.67
CA ILE A 312 16.95 -8.09 -1.95
C ILE A 312 16.90 -7.14 -0.75
N ARG A 313 16.67 -7.69 0.44
CA ARG A 313 16.61 -6.91 1.68
C ARG A 313 16.82 -7.77 2.91
N LYS A 314 17.53 -7.22 3.90
CA LYS A 314 17.80 -7.91 5.16
C LYS A 314 16.61 -7.82 6.12
N PRO A 315 16.41 -8.82 7.00
CA PRO A 315 15.31 -8.83 7.97
C PRO A 315 15.26 -7.59 8.86
N GLN A 316 16.41 -7.11 9.35
CA GLN A 316 16.49 -5.93 10.22
C GLN A 316 16.15 -4.60 9.53
N ASP A 317 16.17 -4.59 8.20
CA ASP A 317 15.84 -3.41 7.38
C ASP A 317 14.41 -3.48 6.86
N THR A 318 13.66 -4.53 7.25
CA THR A 318 12.25 -4.73 6.94
C THR A 318 11.40 -4.45 8.18
N THR A 319 10.27 -3.78 7.97
CA THR A 319 9.29 -3.51 9.02
C THR A 319 8.02 -4.31 8.75
N THR A 320 7.68 -5.23 9.65
CA THR A 320 6.43 -5.99 9.57
C THR A 320 5.28 -5.19 10.18
N VAL A 321 4.17 -5.12 9.45
CA VAL A 321 2.93 -4.49 9.88
C VAL A 321 1.92 -5.59 10.21
N VAL A 322 1.39 -5.56 11.43
CA VAL A 322 0.37 -6.52 11.87
C VAL A 322 -1.01 -5.92 11.62
N ASN A 323 -1.68 -6.41 10.59
CA ASN A 323 -3.04 -6.04 10.23
C ASN A 323 -4.06 -6.96 10.90
N ARG A 324 -5.30 -6.48 11.07
CA ARG A 324 -6.41 -7.20 11.70
C ARG A 324 -6.07 -7.72 13.10
N TYR A 325 -5.38 -6.90 13.89
CA TYR A 325 -5.05 -7.20 15.26
C TYR A 325 -6.22 -6.89 16.20
N THR A 326 -6.39 -7.72 17.23
CA THR A 326 -7.24 -7.41 18.40
C THR A 326 -6.51 -7.87 19.65
N ARG A 327 -6.83 -7.28 20.82
CA ARG A 327 -6.16 -7.67 22.08
C ARG A 327 -6.34 -9.15 22.43
N GLY A 328 -7.41 -9.79 21.93
CA GLY A 328 -7.71 -11.20 22.15
C GLY A 328 -6.98 -12.18 21.22
N THR A 329 -6.21 -11.71 20.23
CA THR A 329 -5.48 -12.62 19.33
C THR A 329 -4.33 -13.32 20.07
N GLU A 330 -4.21 -14.65 19.92
CA GLU A 330 -3.13 -15.42 20.54
C GLU A 330 -1.74 -15.02 20.02
N ILE A 331 -1.66 -14.71 18.73
CA ILE A 331 -0.40 -14.32 18.09
C ILE A 331 -0.19 -12.82 18.29
N GLN A 332 0.68 -12.49 19.24
CA GLN A 332 1.04 -11.12 19.58
C GLN A 332 2.14 -10.57 18.64
N PRO A 333 2.20 -9.25 18.41
CA PRO A 333 3.22 -8.61 17.55
C PRO A 333 4.66 -8.98 17.92
N SER A 334 4.95 -9.14 19.22
CA SER A 334 6.27 -9.56 19.72
C SER A 334 6.65 -10.98 19.30
N LEU A 335 5.68 -11.88 19.15
CA LEU A 335 5.90 -13.23 18.62
C LEU A 335 6.14 -13.16 17.11
N VAL A 336 5.40 -12.31 16.38
CA VAL A 336 5.63 -12.08 14.95
C VAL A 336 7.06 -11.57 14.70
N ALA A 337 7.53 -10.60 15.49
CA ALA A 337 8.91 -10.10 15.44
C ALA A 337 9.94 -11.22 15.59
N ARG A 338 9.74 -12.09 16.59
CA ARG A 338 10.64 -13.22 16.88
C ARG A 338 10.65 -14.27 15.77
N ILE A 339 9.49 -14.55 15.16
CA ILE A 339 9.37 -15.57 14.12
C ILE A 339 9.97 -15.08 12.80
N THR A 340 9.75 -13.81 12.46
CA THR A 340 10.19 -13.20 11.19
C THR A 340 11.63 -12.68 11.27
N GLY A 341 12.11 -12.28 12.45
CA GLY A 341 13.40 -11.63 12.62
C GLY A 341 13.42 -10.16 12.16
N THR A 342 12.24 -9.58 11.93
CA THR A 342 12.08 -8.21 11.43
C THR A 342 11.77 -7.23 12.56
N LYS A 343 11.90 -5.93 12.28
CA LYS A 343 11.27 -4.90 13.11
C LYS A 343 9.75 -5.03 12.96
N VAL A 344 8.98 -4.78 14.02
CA VAL A 344 7.52 -4.73 13.93
C VAL A 344 7.09 -3.31 14.23
N ALA A 345 6.19 -2.77 13.40
CA ALA A 345 5.63 -1.44 13.59
C ALA A 345 4.95 -1.35 14.97
N ALA A 346 5.09 -0.20 15.63
CA ALA A 346 4.40 0.06 16.90
C ALA A 346 2.90 0.20 16.69
N SER A 347 2.51 0.80 15.56
CA SER A 347 1.14 0.95 15.12
C SER A 347 0.59 -0.38 14.59
N VAL A 348 -0.51 -0.84 15.20
CA VAL A 348 -1.25 -2.04 14.76
C VAL A 348 -2.57 -1.63 14.13
N VAL A 349 -3.03 -2.38 13.13
CA VAL A 349 -4.30 -2.09 12.46
C VAL A 349 -5.41 -2.97 13.05
N PRO A 350 -6.50 -2.41 13.59
CA PRO A 350 -7.59 -3.17 14.20
C PRO A 350 -8.31 -4.12 13.23
N ALA A 351 -8.84 -5.23 13.75
CA ALA A 351 -9.69 -6.15 12.99
C ALA A 351 -11.14 -5.64 12.83
N ALA A 352 -11.33 -4.54 12.11
CA ALA A 352 -12.63 -3.91 11.91
C ALA A 352 -13.08 -3.94 10.43
N PHE A 353 -13.15 -5.13 9.84
CA PHE A 353 -13.50 -5.31 8.42
C PHE A 353 -14.86 -4.69 8.03
N LYS A 354 -15.83 -4.68 8.96
CA LYS A 354 -17.15 -4.07 8.74
C LYS A 354 -17.07 -2.58 8.38
N GLU A 355 -16.05 -1.86 8.87
CA GLU A 355 -15.84 -0.45 8.55
C GLU A 355 -15.37 -0.25 7.10
N LEU A 356 -14.71 -1.26 6.53
CA LEU A 356 -14.18 -1.21 5.17
C LEU A 356 -15.17 -1.69 4.11
N GLN A 357 -16.05 -2.62 4.47
CA GLN A 357 -16.85 -3.36 3.49
C GLN A 357 -17.63 -2.45 2.53
N SER A 358 -18.38 -1.47 3.06
CA SER A 358 -19.20 -0.59 2.23
C SER A 358 -18.39 0.29 1.27
N VAL A 359 -17.21 0.76 1.70
CA VAL A 359 -16.35 1.61 0.86
C VAL A 359 -15.55 0.80 -0.16
N ILE A 360 -15.17 -0.44 0.17
CA ILE A 360 -14.52 -1.36 -0.77
C ILE A 360 -15.50 -1.78 -1.86
N ASP A 361 -16.69 -2.25 -1.47
CA ASP A 361 -17.71 -2.73 -2.41
C ASP A 361 -18.18 -1.61 -3.36
N ALA A 362 -18.05 -0.35 -2.94
CA ALA A 362 -18.39 0.82 -3.72
C ALA A 362 -17.21 1.44 -4.50
N GLY A 363 -15.99 0.88 -4.41
CA GLY A 363 -14.80 1.43 -5.05
C GLY A 363 -14.36 2.80 -4.53
N ARG A 364 -14.78 3.19 -3.32
CA ARG A 364 -14.53 4.51 -2.73
C ARG A 364 -13.72 4.40 -1.44
N LEU A 365 -12.62 3.66 -1.46
CA LEU A 365 -11.78 3.46 -0.27
C LEU A 365 -11.23 4.78 0.29
N HIS A 366 -11.12 5.82 -0.54
CA HIS A 366 -10.73 7.17 -0.13
C HIS A 366 -11.79 7.88 0.75
N ASP A 367 -13.07 7.48 0.66
CA ASP A 367 -14.18 8.02 1.46
C ASP A 367 -14.30 7.37 2.85
N LEU A 368 -13.38 6.48 3.23
CA LEU A 368 -13.39 5.85 4.54
C LEU A 368 -13.42 6.90 5.66
N ASP A 369 -14.41 6.77 6.57
CA ASP A 369 -14.67 7.73 7.65
C ASP A 369 -13.43 7.97 8.52
N ASN A 370 -13.16 9.22 8.89
CA ASN A 370 -12.05 9.60 9.80
C ASN A 370 -12.15 8.97 11.20
N ARG A 371 -13.35 8.54 11.61
CA ARG A 371 -13.61 7.80 12.84
C ARG A 371 -13.31 6.30 12.71
N SER A 372 -13.07 5.80 11.49
CA SER A 372 -12.69 4.40 11.28
C SER A 372 -11.42 4.08 12.06
N THR A 373 -11.50 3.03 12.87
CA THR A 373 -10.37 2.53 13.64
C THR A 373 -9.29 1.94 12.73
N VAL A 374 -9.68 1.39 11.57
CA VAL A 374 -8.75 0.94 10.53
C VAL A 374 -7.99 2.13 9.93
N LYS A 375 -8.71 3.19 9.53
CA LYS A 375 -8.09 4.41 8.98
C LYS A 375 -7.11 5.02 9.97
N GLN A 376 -7.53 5.20 11.22
CA GLN A 376 -6.68 5.75 12.28
C GLN A 376 -5.43 4.90 12.52
N GLY A 377 -5.54 3.57 12.52
CA GLY A 377 -4.40 2.67 12.66
C GLY A 377 -3.40 2.79 11.49
N LEU A 378 -3.90 2.89 10.25
CA LEU A 378 -3.07 3.05 9.05
C LEU A 378 -2.44 4.45 8.96
N TRP A 379 -3.14 5.49 9.41
CA TRP A 379 -2.60 6.85 9.44
C TRP A 379 -1.60 7.05 10.59
N ALA A 380 -1.79 6.37 11.73
CA ALA A 380 -0.78 6.28 12.78
C ALA A 380 0.49 5.59 12.28
N LEU A 381 0.35 4.51 11.50
CA LEU A 381 1.48 3.90 10.80
C LEU A 381 2.17 4.89 9.84
N ALA A 382 1.41 5.65 9.05
CA ALA A 382 1.98 6.68 8.18
C ALA A 382 2.77 7.75 8.97
N ALA A 383 2.29 8.14 10.14
CA ALA A 383 2.98 9.07 11.03
C ALA A 383 4.26 8.45 11.63
N GLU A 384 4.22 7.18 12.06
CA GLU A 384 5.37 6.42 12.55
C GLU A 384 6.48 6.33 11.49
N LEU A 385 6.09 6.19 10.21
CA LEU A 385 7.00 6.17 9.07
C LEU A 385 7.46 7.57 8.62
N GLY A 386 6.98 8.64 9.26
CA GLY A 386 7.34 10.02 8.93
C GLY A 386 6.70 10.56 7.64
N LEU A 387 5.68 9.88 7.10
CA LEU A 387 4.98 10.26 5.87
C LEU A 387 3.91 11.33 6.14
N ALA A 388 3.27 11.28 7.30
CA ALA A 388 2.12 12.13 7.64
C ALA A 388 2.47 13.37 8.50
N VAL A 389 3.75 13.78 8.56
CA VAL A 389 4.17 14.96 9.35
C VAL A 389 4.26 16.20 8.46
N GLY A 390 3.32 17.14 8.67
CA GLY A 390 3.30 18.47 8.06
C GLY A 390 2.41 19.45 8.84
N GLY A 391 3.03 20.29 9.70
CA GLY A 391 2.39 21.41 10.40
C GLY A 391 3.07 21.79 11.73
N HIS A 392 4.06 22.71 11.68
CA HIS A 392 4.90 23.27 12.75
C HIS A 392 6.05 22.40 13.28
N ALA A 393 7.26 22.76 12.86
CA ALA A 393 8.50 22.34 13.49
C ALA A 393 8.54 22.83 14.95
N LEU A 394 8.69 21.89 15.90
CA LEU A 394 9.30 22.19 17.20
C LEU A 394 10.76 21.74 17.15
N PRO A 395 11.71 22.59 17.59
CA PRO A 395 13.13 22.31 17.45
C PRO A 395 13.56 21.16 18.34
N LYS A 396 14.58 20.41 17.88
CA LYS A 396 15.32 19.44 18.68
C LYS A 396 15.71 20.03 20.03
N ALA A 397 15.28 19.40 21.12
CA ALA A 397 15.79 19.72 22.46
C ALA A 397 16.33 18.46 23.14
N ALA A 398 17.52 18.65 23.71
CA ALA A 398 18.35 17.67 24.37
C ALA A 398 17.71 17.07 25.63
N ARG A 399 18.30 15.94 26.06
CA ARG A 399 18.14 15.36 27.40
C ARG A 399 18.25 16.45 28.48
N ARG A 400 17.16 16.73 29.20
CA ARG A 400 17.09 16.92 30.67
C ARG A 400 15.70 17.39 31.12
N GLY A 401 15.27 16.88 32.28
CA GLY A 401 14.42 17.65 33.19
C GLY A 401 12.91 17.43 33.10
N ARG A 402 12.47 16.37 33.77
CA ARG A 402 11.11 16.07 34.22
C ARG A 402 10.34 17.32 34.70
N ARG A 403 9.21 17.63 34.04
CA ARG A 403 8.01 18.19 34.69
C ARG A 403 6.76 17.68 33.99
N SER A 404 5.84 17.25 34.85
CA SER A 404 4.58 16.54 34.64
C SER A 404 3.55 17.31 33.80
N LEU A 405 2.51 16.58 33.38
CA LEU A 405 1.26 16.95 32.69
C LEU A 405 1.34 16.67 31.18
N ARG A 406 0.53 15.78 30.59
CA ARG A 406 -0.86 15.43 30.90
C ARG A 406 -1.11 14.02 30.33
N ASP A 407 -1.61 13.13 31.19
CA ASP A 407 -1.75 11.69 30.97
C ASP A 407 -3.13 11.40 30.34
N ASP A 408 -3.16 10.75 29.19
CA ASP A 408 -4.38 10.32 28.46
C ASP A 408 -5.18 9.21 29.18
N ARG A 409 -4.86 8.95 30.45
CA ARG A 409 -5.68 8.08 31.33
C ARG A 409 -6.94 8.77 31.86
N GLY A 410 -7.09 10.08 31.65
CA GLY A 410 -8.21 10.87 32.21
C GLY A 410 -9.52 10.83 31.41
N GLN A 411 -9.50 10.52 30.11
CA GLN A 411 -10.70 10.65 29.27
C GLN A 411 -11.64 9.44 29.37
N VAL A 412 -11.11 8.24 29.59
CA VAL A 412 -11.92 7.02 29.80
C VAL A 412 -12.67 7.07 31.15
N ILE A 413 -12.13 7.77 32.15
CA ILE A 413 -12.80 7.95 33.45
C ILE A 413 -13.99 8.90 33.31
N LEU A 414 -13.89 9.94 32.47
CA LEU A 414 -14.96 10.93 32.29
C LEU A 414 -16.17 10.36 31.51
N GLU A 415 -15.95 9.53 30.49
CA GLU A 415 -17.06 8.87 29.78
C GLU A 415 -17.72 7.77 30.63
N THR A 416 -16.93 7.02 31.41
CA THR A 416 -17.49 6.00 32.30
C THR A 416 -18.30 6.63 33.43
N LEU A 417 -17.84 7.76 34.02
CA LEU A 417 -18.56 8.44 35.10
C LEU A 417 -19.87 9.10 34.64
N GLY A 418 -19.97 9.52 33.37
CA GLY A 418 -21.20 10.10 32.81
C GLY A 418 -22.24 9.05 32.40
N MET A 419 -21.82 7.90 31.86
CA MET A 419 -22.74 6.89 31.34
C MET A 419 -23.30 5.95 32.43
N THR A 420 -22.51 5.62 33.46
CA THR A 420 -22.98 4.75 34.56
C THR A 420 -24.25 5.25 35.26
N PRO A 421 -24.40 6.53 35.65
CA PRO A 421 -25.64 7.00 36.27
C PRO A 421 -26.84 6.95 35.30
N ILE A 422 -26.63 7.22 34.00
CA ILE A 422 -27.70 7.15 32.98
C ILE A 422 -28.18 5.71 32.79
N ILE A 423 -27.26 4.75 32.73
CA ILE A 423 -27.57 3.33 32.61
C ILE A 423 -28.34 2.84 33.85
N LEU A 424 -27.89 3.24 35.05
CA LEU A 424 -28.58 2.91 36.30
C LEU A 424 -29.99 3.50 36.34
N ILE A 425 -30.17 4.77 35.97
CA ILE A 425 -31.51 5.40 35.89
C ILE A 425 -32.42 4.66 34.91
N THR A 426 -31.88 4.27 33.74
CA THR A 426 -32.64 3.56 32.71
C THR A 426 -33.07 2.17 33.20
N LEU A 427 -32.17 1.43 33.86
CA LEU A 427 -32.50 0.15 34.50
C LEU A 427 -33.57 0.29 35.58
N ILE A 428 -33.49 1.34 36.40
CA ILE A 428 -34.51 1.63 37.42
C ILE A 428 -35.87 1.90 36.78
N LEU A 429 -35.92 2.70 35.71
CA LEU A 429 -37.17 3.00 35.00
C LEU A 429 -37.80 1.75 34.37
N VAL A 430 -36.98 0.90 33.73
CA VAL A 430 -37.45 -0.38 33.17
C VAL A 430 -37.98 -1.29 34.29
N TRP A 431 -37.27 -1.39 35.41
CA TRP A 431 -37.72 -2.18 36.55
C TRP A 431 -39.02 -1.66 37.18
N GLN A 432 -39.17 -0.34 37.27
CA GLN A 432 -40.41 0.29 37.75
C GLN A 432 -41.60 0.01 36.83
N ALA A 433 -41.39 0.01 35.50
CA ALA A 433 -42.44 -0.38 34.55
C ALA A 433 -42.88 -1.85 34.74
N VAL A 434 -41.93 -2.75 35.02
CA VAL A 434 -42.22 -4.15 35.33
C VAL A 434 -43.03 -4.28 36.62
N LEU A 435 -42.64 -3.57 37.69
CA LEU A 435 -43.37 -3.57 38.96
C LEU A 435 -44.79 -3.01 38.81
N ALA A 436 -44.98 -1.95 38.04
CA ALA A 436 -46.31 -1.40 37.76
C ALA A 436 -47.20 -2.40 37.02
N GLY A 437 -46.67 -3.07 35.99
CA GLY A 437 -47.37 -4.13 35.27
C GLY A 437 -47.74 -5.32 36.16
N TYR A 438 -46.82 -5.74 37.03
CA TYR A 438 -47.09 -6.81 37.99
C TYR A 438 -48.16 -6.43 39.03
N THR A 439 -48.13 -5.16 39.49
CA THR A 439 -49.13 -4.63 40.42
C THR A 439 -50.53 -4.58 39.80
N PHE A 440 -50.63 -4.31 38.49
CA PHE A 440 -51.90 -4.38 37.77
C PHE A 440 -52.51 -5.79 37.79
N THR A 441 -51.68 -6.81 37.53
CA THR A 441 -52.10 -8.21 37.61
C THR A 441 -52.54 -8.58 39.03
N LEU A 442 -51.79 -8.17 40.06
CA LEU A 442 -52.15 -8.42 41.46
C LEU A 442 -53.46 -7.72 41.88
N ALA A 443 -53.65 -6.46 41.49
CA ALA A 443 -54.87 -5.71 41.81
C ALA A 443 -56.11 -6.35 41.18
N GLY A 444 -55.99 -6.84 39.94
CA GLY A 444 -57.06 -7.58 39.26
C GLY A 444 -57.42 -8.88 39.99
N HIS A 445 -56.45 -9.72 40.32
CA HIS A 445 -56.70 -10.96 41.04
C HIS A 445 -57.28 -10.73 42.45
N ALA A 446 -56.77 -9.73 43.18
CA ALA A 446 -57.29 -9.37 44.49
C ALA A 446 -58.74 -8.86 44.41
N ALA A 447 -59.07 -8.07 43.38
CA ALA A 447 -60.44 -7.61 43.17
C ALA A 447 -61.39 -8.76 42.84
N ASP A 448 -60.98 -9.70 41.98
CA ASP A 448 -61.78 -10.88 41.63
C ASP A 448 -62.08 -11.76 42.85
N GLU A 449 -61.08 -12.04 43.67
CA GLU A 449 -61.23 -12.88 44.86
C GLU A 449 -62.08 -12.17 45.93
N ALA A 450 -61.88 -10.87 46.11
CA ALA A 450 -62.66 -10.05 47.03
C ALA A 450 -64.13 -9.94 46.59
N ALA A 451 -64.40 -9.81 45.29
CA ALA A 451 -65.76 -9.80 44.76
C ALA A 451 -66.48 -11.13 45.03
N ARG A 452 -65.81 -12.27 44.85
CA ARG A 452 -66.38 -13.60 45.18
C ARG A 452 -66.68 -13.76 46.67
N ALA A 453 -65.77 -13.31 47.54
CA ALA A 453 -65.99 -13.35 48.98
C ALA A 453 -67.15 -12.43 49.40
N ALA A 454 -67.26 -11.25 48.80
CA ALA A 454 -68.33 -10.30 49.07
C ALA A 454 -69.72 -10.79 48.59
N ALA A 455 -69.78 -11.66 47.58
CA ALA A 455 -71.04 -12.18 47.06
C ALA A 455 -71.80 -13.09 48.03
N VAL A 456 -71.08 -13.76 48.94
CA VAL A 456 -71.61 -14.79 49.86
C VAL A 456 -71.37 -14.41 51.34
N GLY A 457 -70.66 -13.31 51.60
CA GLY A 457 -70.22 -12.91 52.93
C GLY A 457 -70.29 -11.41 53.19
N THR A 458 -69.64 -10.98 54.26
CA THR A 458 -69.63 -9.57 54.68
C THR A 458 -68.54 -8.78 53.95
N ASP A 459 -68.64 -7.45 53.99
CA ASP A 459 -67.59 -6.58 53.43
C ASP A 459 -66.23 -6.79 54.12
N ALA A 460 -66.22 -7.25 55.38
CA ALA A 460 -64.99 -7.62 56.09
C ALA A 460 -64.32 -8.88 55.50
N ASP A 461 -65.11 -9.83 54.99
CA ASP A 461 -64.61 -11.03 54.31
C ASP A 461 -63.98 -10.67 52.96
N ALA A 462 -64.55 -9.69 52.26
CA ALA A 462 -64.00 -9.14 51.02
C ALA A 462 -62.64 -8.47 51.22
N VAL A 463 -62.48 -7.68 52.29
CA VAL A 463 -61.19 -7.04 52.64
C VAL A 463 -60.14 -8.10 53.01
N THR A 464 -60.53 -9.13 53.76
CA THR A 464 -59.63 -10.22 54.15
C THR A 464 -59.20 -11.05 52.94
N ALA A 465 -60.13 -11.36 52.04
CA ALA A 465 -59.85 -12.08 50.79
C ALA A 465 -58.94 -11.29 49.85
N ALA A 466 -59.14 -9.97 49.73
CA ALA A 466 -58.28 -9.09 48.94
C ALA A 466 -56.82 -9.11 49.42
N GLN A 467 -56.58 -9.31 50.72
CA GLN A 467 -55.25 -9.26 51.34
C GLN A 467 -54.57 -10.62 51.46
N ARG A 468 -55.30 -11.73 51.34
CA ARG A 468 -54.79 -13.08 51.63
C ARG A 468 -53.58 -13.46 50.79
N ASP A 469 -53.63 -13.14 49.50
CA ASP A 469 -52.64 -13.60 48.51
C ASP A 469 -51.71 -12.46 48.04
N LEU A 470 -51.76 -11.29 48.71
CA LEU A 470 -50.88 -10.15 48.40
C LEU A 470 -49.49 -10.34 49.04
N PRO A 471 -48.39 -10.21 48.27
CA PRO A 471 -47.05 -10.21 48.84
C PRO A 471 -46.83 -9.00 49.77
N GLY A 472 -46.09 -9.18 50.86
CA GLY A 472 -45.95 -8.16 51.93
C GLY A 472 -45.30 -6.82 51.54
N ALA A 473 -44.83 -6.66 50.30
CA ALA A 473 -44.35 -5.37 49.77
C ALA A 473 -45.47 -4.52 49.14
N TRP A 474 -46.68 -5.07 48.94
CA TRP A 474 -47.83 -4.38 48.39
C TRP A 474 -48.86 -4.08 49.47
N ASN A 475 -49.18 -2.80 49.63
CA ASN A 475 -50.25 -2.34 50.51
C ASN A 475 -51.33 -1.69 49.67
N GLY A 476 -52.57 -1.81 50.12
CA GLY A 476 -53.70 -1.26 49.39
C GLY A 476 -54.97 -1.14 50.20
N THR A 477 -55.91 -0.36 49.65
CA THR A 477 -57.24 -0.16 50.21
C THR A 477 -58.26 -0.87 49.34
N THR A 478 -59.21 -1.56 49.96
CA THR A 478 -60.33 -2.21 49.29
C THR A 478 -61.61 -1.44 49.59
N THR A 479 -62.37 -1.10 48.55
CA THR A 479 -63.69 -0.49 48.68
C THR A 479 -64.72 -1.39 48.03
N VAL A 480 -65.79 -1.69 48.76
CA VAL A 480 -66.91 -2.50 48.31
C VAL A 480 -68.11 -1.59 48.11
N ASP A 481 -68.73 -1.66 46.93
CA ASP A 481 -69.96 -0.96 46.61
C ASP A 481 -71.03 -1.98 46.22
N ARG A 482 -72.22 -1.88 46.81
CA ARG A 482 -73.35 -2.77 46.56
C ARG A 482 -74.47 -1.95 45.96
N SER A 483 -74.73 -2.15 44.66
CA SER A 483 -75.77 -1.43 43.92
C SER A 483 -76.42 -2.33 42.87
N ASP A 484 -77.73 -2.17 42.66
CA ASP A 484 -78.51 -2.90 41.64
C ASP A 484 -78.33 -4.45 41.65
N GLY A 485 -78.27 -5.06 42.83
CA GLY A 485 -78.13 -6.51 42.99
C GLY A 485 -76.77 -7.07 42.54
N LYS A 486 -75.75 -6.20 42.44
CA LYS A 486 -74.36 -6.54 42.16
C LYS A 486 -73.46 -5.99 43.25
N VAL A 487 -72.43 -6.76 43.59
CA VAL A 487 -71.32 -6.31 44.44
C VAL A 487 -70.15 -5.98 43.53
N THR A 488 -69.68 -4.73 43.60
CA THR A 488 -68.50 -4.24 42.89
C THR A 488 -67.40 -4.00 43.90
N VAL A 489 -66.24 -4.62 43.70
CA VAL A 489 -65.08 -4.44 44.56
C VAL A 489 -63.96 -3.76 43.78
N THR A 490 -63.43 -2.70 44.38
CA THR A 490 -62.28 -1.96 43.87
C THR A 490 -61.11 -2.13 44.83
N VAL A 491 -59.98 -2.58 44.31
CA VAL A 491 -58.73 -2.74 45.06
C VAL A 491 -57.70 -1.75 44.54
N ASN A 492 -57.23 -0.86 45.40
CA ASN A 492 -56.20 0.13 45.08
C ASN A 492 -54.87 -0.33 45.69
N LEU A 493 -53.92 -0.76 44.86
CA LEU A 493 -52.59 -1.19 45.30
C LEU A 493 -51.55 -0.11 45.00
N GLN A 494 -50.64 0.11 45.95
CA GLN A 494 -49.47 0.98 45.76
C GLN A 494 -48.33 0.17 45.13
N VAL A 495 -47.75 0.68 44.04
CA VAL A 495 -46.56 0.07 43.43
C VAL A 495 -45.35 0.31 44.35
N PRO A 496 -44.63 -0.73 44.78
CA PRO A 496 -43.47 -0.56 45.65
C PRO A 496 -42.31 0.12 44.93
N VAL A 497 -41.68 1.10 45.59
CA VAL A 497 -40.52 1.83 45.06
C VAL A 497 -39.25 1.02 45.33
N LEU A 498 -38.36 0.92 44.33
CA LEU A 498 -37.11 0.15 44.43
C LEU A 498 -36.12 0.76 45.44
N PHE A 499 -36.17 2.07 45.66
CA PHE A 499 -35.32 2.81 46.60
C PHE A 499 -36.17 3.78 47.45
N PRO A 500 -36.52 3.41 48.70
CA PRO A 500 -37.25 4.28 49.60
C PRO A 500 -36.46 5.58 49.86
N GLY A 501 -37.07 6.74 49.57
CA GLY A 501 -36.52 8.06 49.93
C GLY A 501 -35.66 8.79 48.88
N ALA A 502 -35.46 8.23 47.68
CA ALA A 502 -34.71 8.91 46.61
C ALA A 502 -35.61 9.65 45.61
N ILE A 503 -36.76 9.07 45.24
CA ILE A 503 -37.76 9.64 44.31
C ILE A 503 -39.13 9.10 44.73
N ASP A 504 -39.98 9.95 45.31
CA ASP A 504 -41.36 9.59 45.67
C ASP A 504 -42.25 9.72 44.42
N PHE A 505 -42.41 8.62 43.68
CA PHE A 505 -43.44 8.51 42.64
C PHE A 505 -44.50 7.51 43.10
N PRO A 506 -45.51 7.94 43.88
CA PRO A 506 -46.57 7.05 44.35
C PRO A 506 -47.55 6.74 43.21
N LEU A 507 -47.25 5.73 42.40
CA LEU A 507 -48.18 5.21 41.41
C LEU A 507 -49.15 4.24 42.11
N THR A 508 -50.44 4.55 42.07
CA THR A 508 -51.51 3.67 42.56
C THR A 508 -52.15 2.99 41.36
N VAL A 509 -52.33 1.68 41.44
CA VAL A 509 -52.97 0.86 40.40
C VAL A 509 -54.30 0.34 40.91
N HIS A 510 -55.31 0.40 40.06
CA HIS A 510 -56.70 0.09 40.40
C HIS A 510 -57.13 -1.22 39.72
N GLY A 511 -57.57 -2.19 40.51
CA GLY A 511 -58.28 -3.38 40.06
C GLY A 511 -59.77 -3.25 40.35
N HIS A 512 -60.63 -3.66 39.42
CA HIS A 512 -62.09 -3.64 39.57
C HIS A 512 -62.67 -4.98 39.16
N ALA A 513 -63.54 -5.55 39.99
CA ALA A 513 -64.32 -6.74 39.68
C ALA A 513 -65.75 -6.59 40.19
N SER A 514 -66.71 -7.17 39.49
CA SER A 514 -68.14 -7.12 39.86
C SER A 514 -68.79 -8.49 39.73
N THR A 515 -69.59 -8.88 40.70
CA THR A 515 -70.36 -10.13 40.70
C THR A 515 -71.78 -9.90 41.21
N VAL A 516 -72.68 -10.86 41.01
CA VAL A 516 -74.08 -10.79 41.48
C VAL A 516 -74.12 -11.00 42.99
N ASP A 517 -74.90 -10.18 43.71
CA ASP A 517 -75.07 -10.26 45.16
C ASP A 517 -76.10 -11.36 45.52
N GLU A 518 -75.66 -12.42 46.20
CA GLU A 518 -76.51 -13.55 46.55
C GLU A 518 -77.31 -13.32 47.85
N GLU A 519 -76.99 -12.30 48.66
CA GLU A 519 -77.75 -11.97 49.88
C GLU A 519 -79.13 -11.38 49.56
N THR A 520 -79.28 -10.68 48.43
CA THR A 520 -80.56 -10.09 47.99
C THR A 520 -81.62 -11.13 47.56
N LYS A 521 -81.29 -12.42 47.56
CA LYS A 521 -82.16 -13.52 47.09
C LYS A 521 -82.77 -14.39 48.20
N ARG A 522 -82.59 -14.04 49.47
CA ARG A 522 -83.22 -14.74 50.61
C ARG A 522 -84.41 -14.02 51.20
#